data_AF-A0AA42P2W5-F1
#
_entry.id   AF-A0AA42P2W5-F1
#
_cell.length_a   1.000
_cell.length_b   1.000
_cell.length_c   1.000
_cell.angle_alpha   90.00
_cell.angle_beta   90.00
_cell.angle_gamma   90.00
#
_symmetry.space_group_name_H-M   'P 1'
#
loop_
_entity.id
_entity.type
_entity.pdbx_description
1 polymer ?
#
loop_
_entity_poly.entity_id
_entity_poly.type
_entity_poly.pdbx_seq_one_letter_code
_entity_poly.pdbx_strand_id
1 'polypeptide(L)'
;MPDSIHPVIRAFEAVFNLSGGVERITALTITCRHCAETTSASEHSLLQLPGGALFRCERCGCHQQVSHARVADWQLPTLLGV
;
A
#
# COMPACT_ATOMS: atom_id res chain seq x y z
N MET A 1 -15.67 14.61 -3.64
CA MET A 1 -14.97 14.03 -4.80
C MET A 1 -14.12 12.87 -4.28
N PRO A 2 -14.15 11.65 -4.85
CA PRO A 2 -13.24 10.63 -4.38
C PRO A 2 -11.84 10.98 -4.90
N ASP A 3 -10.98 11.42 -3.99
CA ASP A 3 -9.58 11.77 -4.20
C ASP A 3 -8.78 10.49 -4.54
N SER A 4 -9.05 9.88 -5.70
CA SER A 4 -8.49 8.58 -6.11
C SER A 4 -7.14 8.74 -6.81
N ILE A 5 -6.30 9.64 -6.33
CA ILE A 5 -4.93 9.83 -6.85
C ILE A 5 -4.04 8.62 -6.49
N HIS A 6 -4.43 7.85 -5.47
CA HIS A 6 -3.61 6.81 -4.87
C HIS A 6 -4.14 5.38 -5.15
N PRO A 7 -3.26 4.36 -5.25
CA PRO A 7 -3.66 2.97 -5.50
C PRO A 7 -4.59 2.43 -4.41
N VAL A 8 -5.51 1.50 -4.72
CA VAL A 8 -6.37 0.95 -3.65
C VAL A 8 -5.61 -0.12 -2.87
N ILE A 9 -5.33 0.13 -1.60
CA ILE A 9 -4.70 -0.86 -0.70
C ILE A 9 -5.74 -1.93 -0.34
N ARG A 10 -5.38 -3.20 -0.54
CA ARG A 10 -6.22 -4.37 -0.25
C ARG A 10 -5.73 -5.13 0.98
N ALA A 11 -4.43 -5.23 1.14
CA ALA A 11 -3.76 -5.82 2.30
C ALA A 11 -2.35 -5.25 2.39
N PHE A 12 -1.78 -5.22 3.59
CA PHE A 12 -0.39 -4.82 3.79
C PHE A 12 0.20 -5.50 5.02
N GLU A 13 1.52 -5.60 5.03
CA GLU A 13 2.33 -5.93 6.19
C GLU A 13 3.33 -4.79 6.38
N ALA A 14 3.45 -4.32 7.62
CA ALA A 14 4.32 -3.20 7.96
C ALA A 14 4.94 -3.38 9.35
N VAL A 15 6.14 -2.86 9.51
CA VAL A 15 6.78 -2.65 10.81
C VAL A 15 6.33 -1.29 11.32
N PHE A 16 5.82 -1.27 12.55
CA PHE A 16 5.38 -0.05 13.23
C PHE A 16 6.40 0.35 14.29
N ASN A 17 6.63 1.65 14.42
CA ASN A 17 7.46 2.20 15.48
C ASN A 17 6.69 2.26 16.81
N LEU A 18 7.41 2.58 17.89
CA LEU A 18 6.85 2.69 19.25
C LEU A 18 5.76 3.78 19.39
N SER A 19 5.69 4.73 18.45
CA SER A 19 4.66 5.77 18.39
C SER A 19 3.42 5.34 17.59
N GLY A 20 3.38 4.11 17.09
CA GLY A 20 2.28 3.58 16.26
C GLY A 20 2.32 4.03 14.79
N GLY A 21 3.38 4.71 14.37
CA GLY A 21 3.59 5.08 12.97
C GLY A 21 4.19 3.93 12.16
N VAL A 22 3.89 3.87 10.86
CA VAL A 22 4.54 2.92 9.95
C VAL A 22 6.00 3.32 9.77
N GLU A 23 6.91 2.47 10.23
CA GLU A 23 8.35 2.60 10.03
C GLU A 23 8.75 2.09 8.65
N ARG A 24 8.18 0.95 8.23
CA ARG A 24 8.53 0.27 6.97
C ARG A 24 7.38 -0.60 6.48
N ILE A 25 7.18 -0.67 5.16
CA ILE A 25 6.22 -1.60 4.54
C ILE A 25 6.99 -2.84 4.06
N THR A 26 6.65 -4.02 4.58
CA THR A 26 7.32 -5.30 4.26
C THR A 26 6.57 -6.10 3.20
N ALA A 27 5.25 -5.93 3.09
CA ALA A 27 4.47 -6.46 1.99
C ALA A 27 3.26 -5.58 1.70
N LEU A 28 2.83 -5.55 0.45
CA LEU A 28 1.71 -4.72 0.03
C LEU A 28 0.95 -5.37 -1.11
N THR A 29 -0.36 -5.48 -0.96
CA THR A 29 -1.29 -5.86 -2.03
C THR A 29 -2.16 -4.67 -2.38
N ILE A 30 -2.07 -4.25 -3.64
CA ILE A 30 -2.86 -3.13 -4.16
C ILE A 30 -3.58 -3.50 -5.45
N THR A 31 -4.70 -2.84 -5.70
CA THR A 31 -5.28 -2.79 -7.04
C THR A 31 -4.60 -1.66 -7.82
N CYS A 32 -3.94 -2.03 -8.91
CA CYS A 32 -3.24 -1.10 -9.79
C CYS A 32 -4.23 -0.13 -10.44
N ARG A 33 -3.98 1.17 -10.31
CA ARG A 33 -4.83 2.20 -10.93
C ARG A 33 -4.76 2.21 -12.46
N HIS A 34 -3.68 1.70 -13.04
CA HIS A 34 -3.46 1.79 -14.49
C HIS A 34 -4.13 0.66 -15.25
N CYS A 35 -4.02 -0.58 -14.76
CA CYS A 35 -4.55 -1.76 -15.43
C CYS A 35 -5.66 -2.47 -14.64
N ALA A 36 -6.07 -1.93 -13.48
CA ALA A 36 -7.03 -2.53 -12.55
C ALA A 36 -6.63 -3.90 -11.97
N GLU A 37 -5.44 -4.41 -12.30
CA GLU A 37 -4.94 -5.68 -11.78
C GLU A 37 -4.63 -5.58 -10.29
N THR A 38 -5.07 -6.56 -9.51
CA THR A 38 -4.64 -6.67 -8.11
C THR A 38 -3.33 -7.44 -8.05
N THR A 39 -2.30 -6.79 -7.54
CA THR A 39 -0.93 -7.34 -7.49
C THR A 39 -0.36 -7.14 -6.09
N SER A 40 0.48 -8.08 -5.68
CA SER A 40 1.20 -8.03 -4.41
C SER A 40 2.69 -7.82 -4.67
N ALA A 41 3.35 -7.15 -3.73
CA ALA A 41 4.79 -6.98 -3.71
C ALA A 41 5.29 -7.23 -2.30
N SER A 42 6.41 -7.93 -2.21
CA SER A 42 7.15 -8.13 -0.97
C SER A 42 8.24 -7.08 -0.83
N GLU A 43 8.91 -7.02 0.31
CA GLU A 43 9.96 -6.06 0.62
C GLU A 43 11.03 -5.98 -0.48
N HIS A 44 11.41 -7.11 -1.08
CA HIS A 44 12.40 -7.18 -2.16
C HIS A 44 11.94 -6.49 -3.46
N SER A 45 10.63 -6.42 -3.69
CA SER A 45 10.01 -5.82 -4.87
C SER A 45 9.50 -4.40 -4.61
N LEU A 46 9.49 -3.97 -3.35
CA LEU A 46 9.09 -2.64 -2.90
C LEU A 46 10.32 -1.76 -2.78
N LEU A 47 10.36 -0.66 -3.53
CA LEU A 47 11.40 0.35 -3.32
C LEU A 47 11.01 1.20 -2.11
N GLN A 48 11.74 1.02 -1.02
CA GLN A 48 11.51 1.78 0.22
C GLN A 48 11.93 3.24 0.03
N LEU A 49 11.07 4.17 0.44
CA LEU A 49 11.31 5.60 0.39
C LEU A 49 11.13 6.21 1.78
N PRO A 50 11.77 7.36 2.07
CA PRO A 50 11.47 8.09 3.30
C PRO A 50 9.97 8.46 3.34
N GLY A 51 9.22 7.89 4.29
CA GLY A 51 7.78 8.14 4.46
C GLY A 51 6.84 7.36 3.53
N GLY A 52 7.32 6.37 2.78
CA GLY A 52 6.49 5.57 1.88
C GLY A 52 7.23 4.42 1.20
N ALA A 53 6.57 3.79 0.24
CA ALA A 53 7.19 2.84 -0.68
C ALA A 53 6.67 3.07 -2.10
N LEU A 54 7.51 2.76 -3.09
CA LEU A 54 7.13 2.70 -4.48
C LEU A 54 6.84 1.24 -4.86
N PHE A 55 5.61 1.00 -5.29
CA PHE A 55 5.14 -0.28 -5.76
C PHE A 55 5.20 -0.32 -7.29
N ARG A 56 5.78 -1.38 -7.87
CA ARG A 56 5.73 -1.63 -9.31
C ARG A 56 4.69 -2.72 -9.60
N CYS A 57 3.71 -2.41 -10.43
CA CYS A 57 2.76 -3.42 -10.88
C CYS A 57 3.45 -4.43 -11.81
N GLU A 58 3.38 -5.71 -11.47
CA GLU A 58 3.99 -6.77 -12.28
C GLU A 58 3.33 -6.95 -13.65
N ARG A 59 2.05 -6.55 -13.79
CA ARG A 59 1.30 -6.68 -15.03
C ARG A 59 1.63 -5.61 -16.05
N CYS A 60 1.52 -4.33 -15.67
CA CYS A 60 1.69 -3.20 -16.60
C CYS A 60 3.03 -2.45 -16.42
N GLY A 61 3.82 -2.80 -15.40
CA GLY A 61 5.08 -2.13 -15.10
C GLY A 61 4.94 -0.73 -14.50
N CYS A 62 3.71 -0.24 -14.28
CA CYS A 62 3.47 1.09 -13.73
C CYS A 62 3.90 1.17 -12.26
N HIS A 63 4.60 2.25 -11.91
CA HIS A 63 5.00 2.56 -10.54
C HIS A 63 3.94 3.40 -9.85
N GLN A 64 3.60 3.03 -8.61
CA GLN A 64 2.58 3.67 -7.80
C GLN A 64 3.15 3.93 -6.41
N GLN A 65 3.02 5.16 -5.93
CA GLN A 65 3.50 5.55 -4.62
C GLN A 65 2.48 5.20 -3.55
N VAL A 66 2.96 4.71 -2.41
CA VAL A 66 2.17 4.36 -1.25
C VAL A 66 2.81 4.95 -0.01
N SER A 67 2.19 5.97 0.54
CA SER A 67 2.69 6.68 1.72
C SER A 67 2.44 5.90 3.00
N HIS A 68 3.38 5.98 3.95
CA HIS A 68 3.23 5.39 5.29
C HIS A 68 2.00 5.92 6.02
N ALA A 69 1.72 7.22 5.90
CA ALA A 69 0.52 7.81 6.50
C ALA A 69 -0.77 7.15 6.00
N ARG A 70 -0.82 6.76 4.73
CA ARG A 70 -2.00 6.13 4.12
C ARG A 70 -2.14 4.67 4.50
N VAL A 71 -1.03 3.99 4.75
CA VAL A 71 -1.02 2.63 5.28
C VAL A 71 -1.41 2.64 6.76
N ALA A 72 -0.93 3.61 7.53
CA ALA A 72 -1.30 3.80 8.93
C ALA A 72 -2.78 4.18 9.10
N ASP A 73 -3.31 5.01 8.18
CA ASP A 73 -4.72 5.40 8.14
C ASP A 73 -5.62 4.31 7.52
N TRP A 74 -5.03 3.26 6.92
CA TRP A 74 -5.80 2.17 6.33
C TRP A 74 -6.51 1.38 7.41
N GLN A 75 -7.76 1.74 7.65
CA GLN A 75 -8.69 0.94 8.41
C GLN A 75 -9.07 -0.27 7.54
N LEU A 76 -8.91 -1.48 8.08
CA LEU A 76 -9.53 -2.67 7.54
C LEU A 76 -10.99 -2.30 7.20
N PRO A 77 -11.49 -2.57 5.97
CA PRO A 77 -12.92 -2.48 5.75
C PRO A 77 -13.56 -3.34 6.82
N THR A 78 -14.35 -2.71 7.70
CA THR A 78 -14.94 -3.33 8.87
C THR A 78 -15.78 -4.52 8.40
N LEU A 79 -15.19 -5.71 8.38
CA LEU A 79 -15.87 -6.99 8.22
C LEU A 79 -16.48 -7.37 9.57
N LEU A 80 -17.18 -6.43 10.20
CA LEU A 80 -18.06 -6.68 11.33
C LEU A 80 -19.41 -6.08 10.96
N GLY A 81 -20.12 -6.81 10.10
CA GLY A 81 -21.57 -6.87 10.20
C GLY A 81 -21.89 -7.60 11.50
N VAL A 82 -22.27 -6.83 12.52
CA VAL A 82 -23.12 -7.31 13.61
C VAL A 82 -24.51 -6.75 13.42
#